data_AF-A0A067SG27-F1
#
_entry.id   AF-A0A067SG27-F1
#
_cell.length_a   1.000
_cell.length_b   1.000
_cell.length_c   1.000
_cell.angle_alpha   90.00
_cell.angle_beta   90.00
_cell.angle_gamma   90.00
#
_symmetry.space_group_name_H-M   'P 1'
#
loop_
_entity.id
_entity.type
_entity.pdbx_description
1 polymer ?
#
loop_
_entity_poly.entity_id
_entity_poly.type
_entity_poly.pdbx_seq_one_letter_code
_entity_poly.pdbx_strand_id
1 'polypeptide(L)'
;METRTLWNKTLLQRLRRGRGALARHGEFWYPVRVIHRESNQEWRVRWWRACEFTAAGVIPDTITTVAEDDIVDSLWNDSMGRRKIRLGKWTHSWDIPTSEDILADPSSIPYNNAIDTVLTPWEPILKRLLDAPDTVSADEAPAKAWLEGTTKKKKDISKELVPYVGSLSLTVRAQISNWFDVNIGKDRKKQHVWLGRLPIAHAYTVYIATNLKNDPKNSKLTGPELLEKAWDVQFSGTPSVLMDVDVDKDCLYILEEEMFERSARAGVAGHCQWGLDAGDHENWDPYEGIPPHFIHRDREESESELEVTSF
;
A
#
# COMPACT_ATOMS: atom_id res chain seq x y z
N MET A 1 -21.50 0.39 -13.20
CA MET A 1 -20.52 -0.58 -13.74
C MET A 1 -19.91 -0.09 -15.05
N GLU A 2 -20.71 0.29 -16.05
CA GLU A 2 -20.20 0.83 -17.32
C GLU A 2 -19.27 2.05 -17.17
N THR A 3 -19.58 2.98 -16.26
CA THR A 3 -18.71 4.13 -15.95
C THR A 3 -17.35 3.73 -15.35
N ARG A 4 -17.29 2.59 -14.66
CA ARG A 4 -16.08 2.05 -14.03
C ARG A 4 -15.24 1.27 -15.04
N THR A 5 -15.86 0.30 -15.72
CA THR A 5 -15.15 -0.60 -16.63
C THR A 5 -14.88 0.02 -17.99
N LEU A 6 -15.76 0.92 -18.44
CA LEU A 6 -15.78 1.45 -19.79
C LEU A 6 -15.75 0.33 -20.85
N TRP A 7 -16.43 -0.79 -20.59
CA TRP A 7 -16.32 -2.01 -21.40
C TRP A 7 -16.62 -1.79 -22.89
N ASN A 8 -17.46 -0.80 -23.22
CA ASN A 8 -17.81 -0.39 -24.58
C ASN A 8 -16.80 0.57 -25.24
N LYS A 9 -15.66 0.83 -24.59
CA LYS A 9 -14.58 1.70 -25.08
C LYS A 9 -13.35 0.88 -25.49
N THR A 10 -12.45 1.53 -26.23
CA THR A 10 -11.15 0.95 -26.60
C THR A 10 -10.30 0.65 -25.37
N LEU A 11 -9.41 -0.35 -25.44
CA LEU A 11 -8.49 -0.68 -24.35
C LEU A 11 -7.71 0.55 -23.84
N LEU A 12 -7.25 1.41 -24.76
CA LEU A 12 -6.61 2.69 -24.45
C LEU A 12 -7.45 3.58 -23.52
N GLN A 13 -8.76 3.66 -23.75
CA GLN A 13 -9.67 4.44 -22.92
C GLN A 13 -10.00 3.74 -21.59
N ARG A 14 -9.92 2.39 -21.56
CA ARG A 14 -10.15 1.60 -20.35
C ARG A 14 -8.95 1.67 -19.40
N LEU A 15 -7.72 1.61 -19.91
CA LEU A 15 -6.46 1.67 -19.14
C LEU A 15 -6.09 3.10 -18.70
N ARG A 16 -6.86 3.65 -17.75
CA ARG A 16 -6.62 4.98 -17.18
C ARG A 16 -5.54 4.93 -16.10
N ARG A 17 -4.88 6.07 -15.85
CA ARG A 17 -3.92 6.22 -14.73
C ARG A 17 -4.60 5.84 -13.40
N GLY A 18 -3.92 5.03 -12.60
CA GLY A 18 -4.43 4.51 -11.34
C GLY A 18 -5.47 3.39 -11.50
N ARG A 19 -5.65 2.79 -12.68
CA ARG A 19 -6.49 1.60 -12.84
C ARG A 19 -5.66 0.33 -12.62
N GLY A 20 -6.25 -0.69 -11.98
CA GLY A 20 -5.72 -2.04 -12.00
C GLY A 20 -5.86 -2.69 -13.39
N ALA A 21 -4.86 -3.46 -13.78
CA ALA A 21 -4.76 -4.19 -15.04
C ALA A 21 -4.01 -5.51 -14.81
N LEU A 22 -3.99 -6.38 -15.81
CA LEU A 22 -3.11 -7.54 -15.86
C LEU A 22 -2.00 -7.29 -16.87
N ALA A 23 -0.76 -7.59 -16.51
CA ALA A 23 0.38 -7.57 -17.43
C ALA A 23 1.03 -8.94 -17.53
N ARG A 24 1.50 -9.29 -18.73
CA ARG A 24 2.15 -10.58 -19.00
C ARG A 24 3.60 -10.57 -18.54
N HIS A 25 4.01 -11.61 -17.81
CA HIS A 25 5.41 -11.91 -17.50
C HIS A 25 5.64 -13.42 -17.62
N GLY A 26 6.56 -13.82 -18.50
CA GLY A 26 6.67 -15.22 -18.92
C GLY A 26 5.38 -15.71 -19.59
N GLU A 27 4.85 -16.83 -19.12
CA GLU A 27 3.60 -17.42 -19.64
C GLU A 27 2.33 -16.94 -18.92
N PHE A 28 2.50 -16.18 -17.83
CA PHE A 28 1.42 -15.85 -16.91
C PHE A 28 1.11 -14.35 -16.89
N TRP A 29 -0.09 -14.03 -16.43
CA TRP A 29 -0.58 -12.67 -16.28
C TRP A 29 -0.72 -12.30 -14.82
N TYR A 30 -0.14 -11.16 -14.41
CA TYR A 30 -0.10 -10.71 -13.02
C TYR A 30 -0.72 -9.32 -12.87
N PRO A 31 -1.27 -9.01 -11.68
CA PRO A 31 -1.85 -7.70 -11.41
C PRO A 31 -0.82 -6.58 -11.40
N VAL A 32 -1.20 -5.48 -12.02
CA VAL A 32 -0.42 -4.23 -12.04
C VAL A 32 -1.34 -3.02 -11.88
N ARG A 33 -0.79 -1.90 -11.39
CA ARG A 33 -1.43 -0.58 -11.49
C ARG A 33 -0.84 0.19 -12.65
N VAL A 34 -1.71 0.70 -13.52
CA VAL A 34 -1.33 1.59 -14.63
C VAL A 34 -0.87 2.93 -14.07
N ILE A 35 0.38 3.32 -14.32
CA ILE A 35 0.90 4.64 -13.93
C ILE A 35 0.57 5.64 -15.03
N HIS A 36 1.02 5.38 -16.26
CA HIS A 36 0.68 6.14 -17.46
C HIS A 36 1.15 5.41 -18.72
N ARG A 37 0.67 5.89 -19.88
CA ARG A 37 1.18 5.48 -21.19
C ARG A 37 2.47 6.25 -21.51
N GLU A 38 3.55 5.54 -21.78
CA GLU A 38 4.85 6.13 -22.15
C GLU A 38 4.91 6.42 -23.65
N SER A 39 4.40 5.50 -24.47
CA SER A 39 4.35 5.63 -25.93
C SER A 39 3.10 4.97 -26.50
N ASN A 40 2.89 5.04 -27.82
CA ASN A 40 1.75 4.39 -28.48
C ASN A 40 1.76 2.86 -28.38
N GLN A 41 2.82 2.23 -27.88
CA GLN A 41 2.96 0.78 -27.78
C GLN A 41 3.39 0.32 -26.40
N GLU A 42 3.52 1.23 -25.43
CA GLU A 42 4.12 0.92 -24.14
C GLU A 42 3.42 1.61 -22.98
N TRP A 43 3.28 0.86 -21.89
CA TRP A 43 2.63 1.27 -20.66
C TRP A 43 3.60 1.18 -19.51
N ARG A 44 3.66 2.22 -18.69
CA ARG A 44 4.37 2.19 -17.43
C ARG A 44 3.45 1.73 -16.33
N VAL A 45 3.85 0.67 -15.65
CA VAL A 45 3.03 -0.03 -14.67
C VAL A 45 3.84 -0.25 -13.39
N ARG A 46 3.14 -0.30 -12.26
CA ARG A 46 3.70 -0.82 -11.00
C ARG A 46 3.15 -2.23 -10.78
N TRP A 47 4.03 -3.20 -10.61
CA TRP A 47 3.63 -4.57 -10.29
C TRP A 47 3.07 -4.65 -8.88
N TRP A 48 2.04 -5.46 -8.68
CA TRP A 48 1.52 -5.70 -7.35
C TRP A 48 2.61 -6.27 -6.43
N ARG A 49 2.65 -5.75 -5.21
CA ARG A 49 3.70 -6.05 -4.23
C ARG A 49 3.69 -7.50 -3.73
N ALA A 50 2.57 -8.21 -3.89
CA ALA A 50 2.45 -9.60 -3.49
C ALA A 50 2.34 -10.56 -4.69
N CYS A 51 2.87 -10.17 -5.85
CA CYS A 51 3.11 -11.12 -6.94
C CYS A 51 4.19 -12.13 -6.54
N GLU A 52 3.95 -13.40 -6.86
CA GLU A 52 4.89 -14.50 -6.70
C GLU A 52 5.36 -14.97 -8.08
N PHE A 53 6.37 -14.30 -8.65
CA PHE A 53 6.88 -14.65 -9.97
C PHE A 53 7.72 -15.93 -9.94
N THR A 54 7.42 -16.90 -10.81
CA THR A 54 8.34 -18.04 -11.06
C THR A 54 9.50 -17.66 -11.98
N ALA A 55 9.27 -16.76 -12.93
CA ALA A 55 10.28 -16.30 -13.88
C ALA A 55 11.06 -15.10 -13.33
N ALA A 56 12.39 -15.14 -13.48
CA ALA A 56 13.25 -14.00 -13.15
C ALA A 56 12.99 -12.80 -14.08
N GLY A 57 13.35 -11.59 -13.63
CA GLY A 57 13.36 -10.38 -14.46
C GLY A 57 12.46 -9.25 -13.95
N VAL A 58 11.41 -9.57 -13.20
CA VAL A 58 10.54 -8.60 -12.54
C VAL A 58 10.59 -8.82 -11.04
N ILE A 59 10.63 -7.71 -10.28
CA ILE A 59 10.61 -7.72 -8.82
C ILE A 59 9.25 -7.13 -8.39
N PRO A 60 8.53 -7.73 -7.43
CA PRO A 60 7.29 -7.16 -6.91
C PRO A 60 7.47 -5.71 -6.43
N ASP A 61 6.40 -4.91 -6.49
CA ASP A 61 6.38 -3.49 -6.12
C ASP A 61 7.27 -2.54 -6.97
N THR A 62 7.94 -3.06 -7.99
CA THR A 62 8.73 -2.24 -8.92
C THR A 62 7.89 -1.65 -10.05
N ILE A 63 8.42 -0.60 -10.67
CA ILE A 63 7.84 0.03 -11.85
C ILE A 63 8.61 -0.42 -13.09
N THR A 64 7.91 -0.95 -14.08
CA THR A 64 8.50 -1.33 -15.38
C THR A 64 7.65 -0.81 -16.54
N THR A 65 8.17 -0.97 -17.75
CA THR A 65 7.44 -0.75 -19.00
C THR A 65 6.97 -2.10 -19.54
N VAL A 66 5.73 -2.17 -20.01
CA VAL A 66 5.12 -3.35 -20.66
C VAL A 66 4.57 -2.96 -22.02
N ALA A 67 4.64 -3.87 -22.99
CA ALA A 67 4.10 -3.65 -24.33
C ALA A 67 2.56 -3.61 -24.31
N GLU A 68 1.95 -2.95 -25.29
CA GLU A 68 0.48 -2.86 -25.42
C GLU A 68 -0.17 -4.24 -25.61
N ASP A 69 0.52 -5.19 -26.25
CA ASP A 69 0.06 -6.59 -26.39
C ASP A 69 0.22 -7.41 -25.10
N ASP A 70 0.99 -6.90 -24.14
CA ASP A 70 1.31 -7.54 -22.86
C ASP A 70 0.53 -6.93 -21.69
N ILE A 71 -0.54 -6.18 -21.97
CA ILE A 71 -1.40 -5.59 -20.94
C ILE A 71 -2.88 -5.67 -21.34
N VAL A 72 -3.72 -6.08 -20.39
CA VAL A 72 -5.18 -6.08 -20.52
C VAL A 72 -5.80 -5.48 -19.27
N ASP A 73 -7.03 -4.97 -19.36
CA ASP A 73 -7.81 -4.63 -18.19
C ASP A 73 -8.47 -5.89 -17.59
N SER A 74 -9.58 -5.75 -16.86
CA SER A 74 -10.31 -6.88 -16.28
C SER A 74 -11.03 -7.76 -17.31
N LEU A 75 -11.01 -7.41 -18.61
CA LEU A 75 -11.77 -8.11 -19.66
C LEU A 75 -13.26 -8.28 -19.28
N TRP A 76 -13.84 -7.23 -18.71
CA TRP A 76 -15.25 -7.22 -18.31
C TRP A 76 -16.15 -7.51 -19.51
N ASN A 77 -17.10 -8.45 -19.36
CA ASN A 77 -17.96 -8.98 -20.43
C ASN A 77 -17.23 -9.71 -21.59
N ASP A 78 -15.93 -10.00 -21.47
CA ASP A 78 -15.17 -10.75 -22.47
C ASP A 78 -14.76 -12.12 -21.93
N SER A 79 -15.69 -13.09 -21.95
CA SER A 79 -15.42 -14.45 -21.46
C SER A 79 -14.31 -15.13 -22.27
N MET A 80 -14.33 -15.03 -23.60
CA MET A 80 -13.33 -15.66 -24.46
C MET A 80 -11.92 -15.13 -24.21
N GLY A 81 -11.77 -13.83 -23.95
CA GLY A 81 -10.50 -13.24 -23.55
C GLY A 81 -9.99 -13.82 -22.22
N ARG A 82 -10.85 -13.93 -21.20
CA ARG A 82 -10.49 -14.51 -19.89
C ARG A 82 -10.05 -15.96 -20.00
N ARG A 83 -10.74 -16.78 -20.80
CA ARG A 83 -10.44 -18.20 -21.00
C ARG A 83 -9.04 -18.46 -21.57
N LYS A 84 -8.50 -17.51 -22.34
CA LYS A 84 -7.16 -17.59 -22.94
C LYS A 84 -6.03 -17.14 -22.03
N ILE A 85 -6.34 -16.61 -20.84
CA ILE A 85 -5.35 -16.03 -19.94
C ILE A 85 -5.10 -16.95 -18.74
N ARG A 86 -3.85 -17.39 -18.59
CA ARG A 86 -3.36 -18.07 -17.40
C ARG A 86 -2.88 -17.03 -16.40
N LEU A 87 -3.51 -16.99 -15.23
CA LEU A 87 -3.12 -16.10 -14.14
C LEU A 87 -1.87 -16.63 -13.43
N GLY A 88 -0.93 -15.72 -13.18
CA GLY A 88 0.20 -15.96 -12.29
C GLY A 88 -0.26 -15.94 -10.83
N LYS A 89 0.62 -16.30 -9.89
CA LYS A 89 0.26 -16.36 -8.48
C LYS A 89 0.47 -15.01 -7.79
N TRP A 90 -0.50 -14.58 -6.98
CA TRP A 90 -0.36 -13.45 -6.07
C TRP A 90 -1.22 -13.61 -4.83
N THR A 91 -0.90 -12.88 -3.76
CA THR A 91 -1.80 -12.72 -2.61
C THR A 91 -2.86 -11.66 -2.94
N HIS A 92 -4.13 -12.04 -2.84
CA HIS A 92 -5.26 -11.16 -3.14
C HIS A 92 -5.30 -9.90 -2.28
N SER A 93 -5.85 -8.81 -2.81
CA SER A 93 -5.92 -7.53 -2.09
C SER A 93 -6.72 -7.63 -0.77
N TRP A 94 -7.75 -8.47 -0.71
CA TRP A 94 -8.56 -8.70 0.49
C TRP A 94 -7.85 -9.55 1.54
N ASP A 95 -6.83 -10.32 1.17
CA ASP A 95 -6.03 -11.13 2.10
C ASP A 95 -4.81 -10.38 2.65
N ILE A 96 -4.43 -9.25 2.04
CA ILE A 96 -3.33 -8.43 2.56
C ILE A 96 -3.81 -7.57 3.73
N PRO A 97 -3.05 -7.52 4.84
CA PRO A 97 -3.26 -6.57 5.92
C PRO A 97 -3.46 -5.12 5.42
N THR A 98 -4.41 -4.41 6.01
CA THR A 98 -4.57 -2.96 5.79
C THR A 98 -3.39 -2.17 6.36
N SER A 99 -3.30 -0.89 6.02
CA SER A 99 -2.36 0.03 6.67
C SER A 99 -2.57 0.08 8.19
N GLU A 100 -3.82 -0.01 8.65
CA GLU A 100 -4.16 -0.11 10.06
C GLU A 100 -3.61 -1.39 10.68
N ASP A 101 -3.83 -2.55 10.05
CA ASP A 101 -3.33 -3.84 10.54
C ASP A 101 -1.80 -3.85 10.63
N ILE A 102 -1.11 -3.32 9.61
CA ILE A 102 0.35 -3.23 9.56
C ILE A 102 0.88 -2.31 10.66
N LEU A 103 0.25 -1.14 10.86
CA LEU A 103 0.72 -0.16 11.84
C LEU A 103 0.31 -0.49 13.28
N ALA A 104 -0.74 -1.28 13.48
CA ALA A 104 -1.19 -1.77 14.77
C ALA A 104 -0.24 -2.85 15.34
N ASP A 105 0.44 -3.61 14.48
CA ASP A 105 1.47 -4.56 14.88
C ASP A 105 2.88 -4.04 14.52
N PRO A 106 3.64 -3.54 15.51
CA PRO A 106 5.02 -3.11 15.28
C PRO A 106 5.95 -4.22 14.79
N SER A 107 5.58 -5.50 14.90
CA SER A 107 6.39 -6.61 14.36
C SER A 107 6.11 -6.95 12.89
N SER A 108 5.13 -6.28 12.26
CA SER A 108 4.70 -6.56 10.88
C SER A 108 5.81 -6.38 9.84
N ILE A 109 6.63 -5.33 9.98
CA ILE A 109 7.74 -5.03 9.07
C ILE A 109 9.01 -4.76 9.90
N PRO A 110 10.01 -5.67 9.86
CA PRO A 110 11.28 -5.45 10.53
C PRO A 110 11.99 -4.18 10.05
N TYR A 111 12.57 -3.42 10.97
CA TYR A 111 13.41 -2.27 10.62
C TYR A 111 14.69 -2.71 9.91
N ASN A 112 15.23 -1.83 9.07
CA ASN A 112 16.49 -2.07 8.37
C ASN A 112 17.63 -1.20 8.93
N ASN A 113 18.86 -1.44 8.45
CA ASN A 113 20.06 -0.70 8.90
C ASN A 113 19.96 0.81 8.68
N ALA A 114 19.22 1.27 7.67
CA ALA A 114 19.04 2.69 7.42
C ALA A 114 18.22 3.35 8.54
N ILE A 115 17.12 2.70 8.96
CA ILE A 115 16.29 3.16 10.08
C ILE A 115 17.08 3.14 11.38
N ASP A 116 17.79 2.04 11.63
CA ASP A 116 18.59 1.85 12.84
C ASP A 116 19.69 2.92 13.00
N THR A 117 20.41 3.21 11.92
CA THR A 117 21.47 4.23 11.88
C THR A 117 20.92 5.62 12.19
N VAL A 118 19.71 5.92 11.72
CA VAL A 118 19.07 7.23 11.92
C VAL A 118 18.55 7.40 13.34
N LEU A 119 17.93 6.36 13.92
CA LEU A 119 17.23 6.48 15.20
C LEU A 119 18.11 6.19 16.42
N THR A 120 19.13 5.34 16.30
CA THR A 120 20.03 4.98 17.42
C THR A 120 20.62 6.19 18.16
N PRO A 121 21.12 7.24 17.50
CA PRO A 121 21.63 8.43 18.18
C PRO A 121 20.59 9.16 19.05
N TRP A 122 19.29 8.95 18.76
CA TRP A 122 18.17 9.63 19.41
C TRP A 122 17.50 8.78 20.49
N GLU A 123 17.95 7.54 20.70
CA GLU A 123 17.43 6.63 21.74
C GLU A 123 17.27 7.29 23.13
N PRO A 124 18.25 8.07 23.65
CA PRO A 124 18.11 8.72 24.95
C PRO A 124 16.95 9.73 25.01
N ILE A 125 16.75 10.52 23.95
CA ILE A 125 15.66 11.50 23.88
C ILE A 125 14.32 10.80 23.74
N LEU A 126 14.22 9.77 22.89
CA LEU A 126 13.00 8.99 22.69
C LEU A 126 12.54 8.28 23.98
N LYS A 127 13.47 7.72 24.77
CA LYS A 127 13.17 7.18 26.11
C LYS A 127 12.66 8.25 27.06
N ARG A 128 13.31 9.42 27.10
CA ARG A 128 12.85 10.54 27.94
C ARG A 128 11.48 11.06 27.53
N LEU A 129 11.18 11.12 26.24
CA LEU A 129 9.83 11.48 25.76
C LEU A 129 8.77 10.47 26.19
N LEU A 130 9.13 9.18 26.28
CA LEU A 130 8.23 8.13 26.76
C LEU A 130 8.02 8.19 28.28
N ASP A 131 9.10 8.33 29.05
CA ASP A 131 9.06 8.18 30.51
C ASP A 131 8.80 9.50 31.26
N ALA A 132 9.33 10.62 30.74
CA ALA A 132 9.33 11.93 31.40
C ALA A 132 9.36 13.09 30.37
N PRO A 133 8.29 13.26 29.56
CA PRO A 133 8.27 14.21 28.43
C PRO A 133 8.48 15.67 28.86
N ASP A 134 8.09 16.04 30.08
CA ASP A 134 8.28 17.39 30.63
C ASP A 134 9.77 17.78 30.73
N THR A 135 10.67 16.80 30.79
CA THR A 135 12.11 17.07 30.88
C THR A 135 12.74 17.45 29.54
N VAL A 136 12.09 17.14 28.42
CA VAL A 136 12.64 17.36 27.07
C VAL A 136 12.25 18.76 26.59
N SER A 137 13.22 19.51 26.05
CA SER A 137 12.95 20.85 25.53
C SER A 137 12.08 20.79 24.27
N ALA A 138 11.26 21.80 24.05
CA ALA A 138 10.52 21.95 22.79
C ALA A 138 11.44 22.07 21.56
N ASP A 139 12.64 22.65 21.73
CA ASP A 139 13.65 22.77 20.67
C ASP A 139 14.21 21.40 20.25
N GLU A 140 14.20 20.43 21.15
CA GLU A 140 14.63 19.06 20.89
C GLU A 140 13.49 18.22 20.30
N ALA A 141 12.22 18.61 20.50
CA ALA A 141 11.05 17.89 20.03
C ALA A 141 9.91 18.85 19.62
N PRO A 142 9.93 19.41 18.39
CA PRO A 142 8.98 20.45 17.97
C PRO A 142 7.49 20.05 18.03
N ALA A 143 7.18 18.76 17.85
CA ALA A 143 5.83 18.22 18.06
C ALA A 143 5.29 18.46 19.48
N LYS A 144 6.18 18.56 20.49
CA LYS A 144 5.84 18.91 21.87
C LYS A 144 5.31 20.34 21.97
N ALA A 145 5.99 21.31 21.34
CA ALA A 145 5.52 22.71 21.30
C ALA A 145 4.13 22.82 20.67
N TRP A 146 3.88 22.07 19.60
CA TRP A 146 2.55 22.00 18.98
C TRP A 146 1.49 21.43 19.95
N LEU A 147 1.80 20.33 20.65
CA LEU A 147 0.90 19.76 21.65
C LEU A 147 0.62 20.74 22.80
N GLU A 148 1.65 21.38 23.34
CA GLU A 148 1.52 22.38 24.41
C GLU A 148 0.65 23.58 23.97
N GLY A 149 0.76 24.00 22.70
CA GLY A 149 -0.04 25.08 22.13
C GLY A 149 -1.50 24.73 21.84
N THR A 150 -1.79 23.47 21.51
CA THR A 150 -3.13 22.99 21.14
C THR A 150 -3.92 22.44 22.33
N THR A 151 -3.23 21.97 23.36
CA THR A 151 -3.85 21.38 24.54
C THR A 151 -4.36 22.48 25.47
N LYS A 152 -5.66 22.49 25.80
CA LYS A 152 -6.18 23.34 26.90
C LYS A 152 -5.34 23.06 28.14
N LYS A 153 -4.84 24.11 28.82
CA LYS A 153 -3.87 24.16 29.97
C LYS A 153 -3.94 23.11 31.11
N LYS A 154 -4.78 22.07 31.04
CA LYS A 154 -5.00 21.03 32.05
C LYS A 154 -4.91 19.59 31.55
N LYS A 155 -4.64 19.31 30.27
CA LYS A 155 -4.45 17.91 29.84
C LYS A 155 -2.96 17.54 29.77
N ASP A 156 -2.72 16.30 30.16
CA ASP A 156 -1.42 15.63 30.14
C ASP A 156 -1.00 15.33 28.69
N ILE A 157 0.03 16.03 28.20
CA ILE A 157 0.52 15.91 26.81
C ILE A 157 0.98 14.48 26.46
N SER A 158 1.35 13.67 27.44
CA SER A 158 1.76 12.27 27.23
C SER A 158 0.62 11.37 26.77
N LYS A 159 -0.63 11.84 26.88
CA LYS A 159 -1.84 11.09 26.52
C LYS A 159 -2.49 11.57 25.22
N GLU A 160 -2.05 12.70 24.69
CA GLU A 160 -2.63 13.29 23.48
C GLU A 160 -2.03 12.64 22.22
N LEU A 161 -2.87 12.52 21.19
CA LEU A 161 -2.48 11.94 19.92
C LEU A 161 -1.76 12.97 19.05
N VAL A 162 -0.77 12.51 18.29
CA VAL A 162 -0.09 13.28 17.25
C VAL A 162 -0.35 12.58 15.91
N PRO A 163 -1.41 12.95 15.18
CA PRO A 163 -1.88 12.21 13.99
C PRO A 163 -1.08 12.52 12.71
N TYR A 164 0.07 13.18 12.83
CA TYR A 164 0.84 13.69 11.70
C TYR A 164 2.08 12.83 11.44
N VAL A 165 2.22 12.36 10.21
CA VAL A 165 3.34 11.52 9.76
C VAL A 165 3.98 12.04 8.48
N GLY A 166 3.51 13.16 7.94
CA GLY A 166 4.00 13.75 6.71
C GLY A 166 3.82 12.82 5.50
N SER A 167 4.80 12.86 4.60
CA SER A 167 4.86 12.02 3.39
C SER A 167 5.61 10.70 3.60
N LEU A 168 5.74 10.21 4.84
CA LEU A 168 6.41 8.94 5.09
C LEU A 168 5.57 7.77 4.54
N SER A 169 6.20 6.86 3.82
CA SER A 169 5.52 5.66 3.32
C SER A 169 5.08 4.75 4.47
N LEU A 170 4.09 3.90 4.22
CA LEU A 170 3.62 2.88 5.17
C LEU A 170 4.78 2.00 5.67
N THR A 171 5.64 1.55 4.76
CA THR A 171 6.83 0.75 5.08
C THR A 171 7.76 1.47 6.05
N VAL A 172 8.10 2.74 5.78
CA VAL A 172 9.00 3.50 6.67
C VAL A 172 8.36 3.68 8.04
N ARG A 173 7.06 4.00 8.10
CA ARG A 173 6.34 4.14 9.38
C ARG A 173 6.34 2.84 10.17
N ALA A 174 6.04 1.71 9.53
CA ALA A 174 6.06 0.39 10.17
C ALA A 174 7.46 0.01 10.67
N GLN A 175 8.51 0.30 9.88
CA GLN A 175 9.89 0.08 10.30
C GLN A 175 10.30 0.96 11.49
N ILE A 176 9.88 2.22 11.53
CA ILE A 176 10.13 3.11 12.68
C ILE A 176 9.39 2.58 13.91
N SER A 177 8.12 2.16 13.77
CA SER A 177 7.36 1.51 14.85
C SER A 177 8.07 0.25 15.36
N ASN A 178 8.57 -0.60 14.46
CA ASN A 178 9.33 -1.80 14.81
C ASN A 178 10.59 -1.47 15.60
N TRP A 179 11.39 -0.53 15.12
CA TRP A 179 12.59 -0.07 15.81
C TRP A 179 12.28 0.47 17.19
N PHE A 180 11.21 1.27 17.29
CA PHE A 180 10.77 1.85 18.56
C PHE A 180 10.33 0.78 19.54
N ASP A 181 9.52 -0.21 19.12
CA ASP A 181 9.06 -1.32 19.96
C ASP A 181 10.25 -2.15 20.48
N VAL A 182 11.24 -2.47 19.63
CA VAL A 182 12.42 -3.27 20.00
C VAL A 182 13.35 -2.52 20.97
N ASN A 183 13.63 -1.24 20.72
CA ASN A 183 14.70 -0.52 21.42
C ASN A 183 14.19 0.33 22.59
N ILE A 184 12.96 0.85 22.49
CA ILE A 184 12.36 1.77 23.47
C ILE A 184 11.19 1.10 24.19
N GLY A 185 10.20 0.64 23.42
CA GLY A 185 8.89 0.19 23.90
C GLY A 185 8.97 -1.04 24.80
N LYS A 186 9.73 -2.07 24.39
CA LYS A 186 10.07 -3.37 25.02
C LYS A 186 8.95 -4.20 25.68
N ASP A 187 7.86 -3.59 26.08
CA ASP A 187 6.68 -4.15 26.72
C ASP A 187 5.46 -3.89 25.82
N ARG A 188 5.01 -4.95 25.12
CA ARG A 188 3.84 -4.89 24.24
C ARG A 188 2.58 -4.35 24.95
N LYS A 189 2.42 -4.57 26.26
CA LYS A 189 1.24 -4.09 27.00
C LYS A 189 1.20 -2.57 27.11
N LYS A 190 2.33 -1.89 26.91
CA LYS A 190 2.48 -0.43 26.96
C LYS A 190 2.52 0.21 25.57
N GLN A 191 2.23 -0.52 24.49
CA GLN A 191 2.17 0.04 23.14
C GLN A 191 1.26 1.27 23.04
N HIS A 192 0.11 1.24 23.70
CA HIS A 192 -0.83 2.36 23.75
C HIS A 192 -0.26 3.67 24.35
N VAL A 193 0.90 3.62 25.03
CA VAL A 193 1.55 4.79 25.66
C VAL A 193 2.43 5.56 24.67
N TRP A 194 2.86 4.93 23.57
CA TRP A 194 3.69 5.57 22.55
C TRP A 194 3.07 5.55 21.16
N LEU A 195 2.26 4.55 20.82
CA LEU A 195 1.65 4.41 19.49
C LEU A 195 0.72 5.60 19.23
N GLY A 196 0.98 6.32 18.13
CA GLY A 196 0.22 7.53 17.75
C GLY A 196 0.44 8.74 18.65
N ARG A 197 1.46 8.76 19.52
CA ARG A 197 1.73 9.82 20.50
C ARG A 197 3.09 10.49 20.29
N LEU A 198 3.40 11.46 21.15
CA LEU A 198 4.61 12.29 21.07
C LEU A 198 5.92 11.51 20.84
N PRO A 199 6.23 10.39 21.53
CA PRO A 199 7.53 9.73 21.37
C PRO A 199 7.77 9.19 19.95
N ILE A 200 6.79 8.48 19.37
CA ILE A 200 6.94 7.96 18.01
C ILE A 200 6.80 9.06 16.96
N ALA A 201 5.96 10.07 17.22
CA ALA A 201 5.86 11.23 16.33
C ALA A 201 7.20 11.96 16.20
N HIS A 202 7.97 12.03 17.29
CA HIS A 202 9.32 12.59 17.25
C HIS A 202 10.31 11.70 16.48
N ALA A 203 10.19 10.37 16.57
CA ALA A 203 10.99 9.46 15.74
C ALA A 203 10.75 9.69 14.23
N TYR A 204 9.50 9.97 13.83
CA TYR A 204 9.19 10.39 12.45
C TYR A 204 9.87 11.72 12.10
N THR A 205 9.84 12.71 13.00
CA THR A 205 10.50 14.01 12.80
C THR A 205 12.00 13.85 12.59
N VAL A 206 12.66 13.01 13.41
CA VAL A 206 14.10 12.72 13.29
C VAL A 206 14.44 12.09 11.95
N TYR A 207 13.61 11.14 11.48
CA TYR A 207 13.81 10.51 10.19
C TYR A 207 13.67 11.50 9.03
N ILE A 208 12.62 12.33 9.06
CA ILE A 208 12.40 13.40 8.08
C ILE A 208 13.56 14.40 8.11
N ALA A 209 14.02 14.81 9.29
CA ALA A 209 15.16 15.73 9.45
C ALA A 209 16.42 15.18 8.80
N THR A 210 16.69 13.87 8.96
CA THR A 210 17.84 13.23 8.32
C THR A 210 17.74 13.24 6.80
N ASN A 211 16.55 12.97 6.25
CA ASN A 211 16.32 13.06 4.80
C ASN A 211 16.48 14.50 4.29
N LEU A 212 15.99 15.49 5.04
CA LEU A 212 16.14 16.90 4.69
C LEU A 212 17.60 17.35 4.73
N LYS A 213 18.40 16.84 5.67
CA LYS A 213 19.83 17.14 5.78
C LYS A 213 20.62 16.75 4.52
N ASN A 214 20.18 15.70 3.85
CA ASN A 214 20.81 15.20 2.62
C ASN A 214 20.50 16.08 1.41
N ASP A 215 19.51 16.98 1.49
CA ASP A 215 19.26 17.99 0.46
C ASP A 215 20.23 19.18 0.63
N PRO A 216 21.05 19.52 -0.38
CA PRO A 216 21.98 20.66 -0.33
C PRO A 216 21.33 21.98 0.08
N LYS A 217 20.04 22.18 -0.20
CA LYS A 217 19.28 23.38 0.18
C LYS A 217 19.19 23.59 1.70
N ASN A 218 19.31 22.51 2.47
CA ASN A 218 19.18 22.54 3.94
C ASN A 218 20.54 22.45 4.66
N SER A 219 21.65 22.42 3.92
CA SER A 219 23.02 22.26 4.45
C SER A 219 23.44 23.32 5.49
N LYS A 220 22.79 24.48 5.49
CA LYS A 220 23.09 25.60 6.40
C LYS A 220 22.26 25.58 7.70
N LEU A 221 21.23 24.73 7.78
CA LEU A 221 20.36 24.68 8.95
C LEU A 221 21.08 24.03 10.14
N THR A 222 20.91 24.61 11.32
CA THR A 222 21.32 24.01 12.58
C THR A 222 20.43 22.82 12.94
N GLY A 223 20.83 22.02 13.94
CA GLY A 223 20.04 20.87 14.40
C GLY A 223 18.59 21.21 14.77
N PRO A 224 18.36 22.21 15.65
CA PRO A 224 17.01 22.64 16.02
C PRO A 224 16.19 23.17 14.83
N GLU A 225 16.77 24.04 13.98
CA GLU A 225 16.10 24.56 12.78
C GLU A 225 15.71 23.44 11.80
N LEU A 226 16.55 22.42 11.69
CA LEU A 226 16.29 21.26 10.84
C LEU A 226 15.16 20.39 11.41
N LEU A 227 15.10 20.21 12.74
CA LEU A 227 14.00 19.52 13.41
C LEU A 227 12.67 20.27 13.26
N GLU A 228 12.69 21.59 13.41
CA GLU A 228 11.51 22.45 13.23
C GLU A 228 10.99 22.34 11.79
N LYS A 229 11.89 22.45 10.81
CA LYS A 229 11.54 22.25 9.40
C LYS A 229 11.01 20.84 9.11
N ALA A 230 11.60 19.82 9.74
CA ALA A 230 11.13 18.45 9.60
C ALA A 230 9.73 18.25 10.17
N TRP A 231 9.46 18.90 11.32
CA TRP A 231 8.12 18.92 11.90
C TRP A 231 7.12 19.63 10.99
N ASP A 232 7.48 20.76 10.37
CA ASP A 232 6.61 21.43 9.41
C ASP A 232 6.25 20.51 8.23
N VAL A 233 7.23 19.77 7.70
CA VAL A 233 7.00 18.75 6.65
C VAL A 233 6.10 17.61 7.16
N GLN A 234 6.30 17.17 8.39
CA GLN A 234 5.48 16.13 9.02
C GLN A 234 4.03 16.59 9.23
N PHE A 235 3.85 17.82 9.71
CA PHE A 235 2.56 18.41 10.05
C PHE A 235 1.76 18.79 8.80
N SER A 236 2.41 19.38 7.80
CA SER A 236 1.76 19.81 6.55
C SER A 236 1.63 18.71 5.50
N GLY A 237 2.40 17.63 5.61
CA GLY A 237 2.39 16.53 4.66
C GLY A 237 1.16 15.65 4.80
N THR A 238 0.53 15.34 3.67
CA THR A 238 -0.42 14.23 3.52
C THR A 238 0.35 12.92 3.25
N PRO A 239 -0.07 11.77 3.80
CA PRO A 239 -1.33 11.53 4.52
C PRO A 239 -1.27 11.76 6.05
N SER A 240 -2.42 12.11 6.64
CA SER A 240 -2.65 11.93 8.08
C SER A 240 -2.70 10.44 8.40
N VAL A 241 -2.33 10.01 9.61
CA VAL A 241 -2.49 8.60 10.07
C VAL A 241 -3.94 8.11 9.89
N LEU A 242 -4.90 9.04 9.92
CA LEU A 242 -6.33 8.78 9.76
C LEU A 242 -6.81 8.68 8.29
N MET A 243 -5.94 8.95 7.30
CA MET A 243 -6.30 9.00 5.87
C MET A 243 -5.28 8.27 5.00
N ASP A 244 -4.67 7.21 5.52
CA ASP A 244 -3.67 6.44 4.80
C ASP A 244 -4.33 5.56 3.74
N VAL A 245 -4.30 6.01 2.48
CA VAL A 245 -4.89 5.30 1.34
C VAL A 245 -3.82 4.45 0.68
N ASP A 246 -3.97 3.13 0.78
CA ASP A 246 -3.16 2.19 0.01
C ASP A 246 -3.71 2.09 -1.42
N VAL A 247 -3.27 3.04 -2.25
CA VAL A 247 -3.77 3.15 -3.63
C VAL A 247 -3.55 1.86 -4.41
N ASP A 248 -2.42 1.17 -4.22
CA ASP A 248 -2.15 -0.08 -4.95
C ASP A 248 -3.13 -1.19 -4.52
N LYS A 249 -3.43 -1.30 -3.22
CA LYS A 249 -4.44 -2.25 -2.70
C LYS A 249 -5.84 -1.92 -3.22
N ASP A 250 -6.26 -0.65 -3.15
CA ASP A 250 -7.59 -0.24 -3.63
C ASP A 250 -7.73 -0.45 -5.15
N CYS A 251 -6.69 -0.13 -5.92
CA CYS A 251 -6.65 -0.39 -7.35
C CYS A 251 -6.80 -1.88 -7.67
N LEU A 252 -6.09 -2.73 -6.93
CA LEU A 252 -6.17 -4.17 -7.10
C LEU A 252 -7.53 -4.72 -6.65
N TYR A 253 -8.08 -4.26 -5.53
CA TYR A 253 -9.38 -4.69 -5.03
C TYR A 253 -10.49 -4.44 -6.07
N ILE A 254 -10.46 -3.28 -6.73
CA ILE A 254 -11.39 -2.97 -7.82
C ILE A 254 -11.15 -3.89 -9.03
N LEU A 255 -9.90 -4.15 -9.40
CA LEU A 255 -9.57 -5.08 -10.48
C LEU A 255 -10.08 -6.49 -10.16
N GLU A 256 -9.83 -6.99 -8.97
CA GLU A 256 -10.23 -8.33 -8.55
C GLU A 256 -11.75 -8.47 -8.43
N GLU A 257 -12.47 -7.43 -7.96
CA GLU A 257 -13.93 -7.39 -8.08
C GLU A 257 -14.36 -7.51 -9.53
N GLU A 258 -13.73 -6.77 -10.45
CA GLU A 258 -14.04 -6.91 -11.88
C GLU A 258 -13.71 -8.30 -12.45
N MET A 259 -12.67 -8.96 -11.95
CA MET A 259 -12.22 -10.27 -12.42
C MET A 259 -13.05 -11.42 -11.88
N PHE A 260 -13.52 -11.33 -10.63
CA PHE A 260 -14.05 -12.46 -9.87
C PHE A 260 -15.49 -12.27 -9.34
N GLU A 261 -16.11 -11.12 -9.54
CA GLU A 261 -17.53 -10.92 -9.21
C GLU A 261 -18.43 -11.91 -9.95
N ARG A 262 -19.27 -12.62 -9.19
CA ARG A 262 -20.29 -13.56 -9.68
C ARG A 262 -21.66 -12.93 -9.50
N SER A 263 -22.16 -12.36 -10.58
CA SER A 263 -23.43 -11.63 -10.59
C SER A 263 -24.10 -11.62 -11.96
N ALA A 264 -25.38 -11.23 -11.99
CA ALA A 264 -26.11 -10.97 -13.21
C ALA A 264 -25.44 -9.90 -14.09
N ARG A 265 -24.76 -8.91 -13.47
CA ARG A 265 -24.07 -7.86 -14.23
C ARG A 265 -22.73 -8.30 -14.84
N ALA A 266 -22.04 -9.25 -14.20
CA ALA A 266 -20.80 -9.82 -14.72
C ALA A 266 -21.09 -10.81 -15.86
N GLY A 267 -22.32 -11.35 -15.91
CA GLY A 267 -22.74 -12.31 -16.91
C GLY A 267 -21.82 -13.53 -16.95
N VAL A 268 -21.68 -14.14 -18.14
CA VAL A 268 -20.84 -15.33 -18.35
C VAL A 268 -19.39 -15.08 -17.93
N ALA A 269 -18.85 -13.87 -18.15
CA ALA A 269 -17.46 -13.55 -17.81
C ALA A 269 -17.15 -13.70 -16.32
N GLY A 270 -18.15 -13.50 -15.44
CA GLY A 270 -18.01 -13.69 -13.99
C GLY A 270 -18.01 -15.15 -13.53
N HIS A 271 -18.42 -16.09 -14.39
CA HIS A 271 -18.58 -17.50 -14.02
C HIS A 271 -17.29 -18.29 -14.29
N CYS A 272 -16.29 -18.10 -13.44
CA CYS A 272 -15.04 -18.89 -13.40
C CYS A 272 -14.31 -19.08 -14.75
N GLN A 273 -14.25 -18.02 -15.58
CA GLN A 273 -13.77 -18.12 -16.96
C GLN A 273 -12.25 -18.05 -17.17
N TRP A 274 -11.43 -17.72 -16.16
CA TRP A 274 -10.00 -17.53 -16.37
C TRP A 274 -9.30 -18.86 -16.66
N GLY A 275 -8.44 -18.89 -17.68
CA GLY A 275 -7.56 -20.04 -17.98
C GLY A 275 -8.22 -21.29 -18.59
N LEU A 276 -9.54 -21.36 -18.70
CA LEU A 276 -10.25 -22.58 -19.15
C LEU A 276 -9.79 -23.13 -20.50
N ASP A 277 -9.35 -22.27 -21.44
CA ASP A 277 -8.87 -22.67 -22.77
C ASP A 277 -7.34 -22.60 -22.92
N ALA A 278 -6.63 -22.13 -21.90
CA ALA A 278 -5.17 -21.96 -21.92
C ALA A 278 -4.43 -22.93 -20.98
N GLY A 279 -5.15 -23.64 -20.12
CA GLY A 279 -4.60 -24.59 -19.15
C GLY A 279 -4.36 -23.97 -17.78
N ASP A 280 -3.68 -24.73 -16.92
CA ASP A 280 -3.58 -24.42 -15.49
C ASP A 280 -2.90 -23.07 -15.24
N HIS A 281 -3.40 -22.37 -14.21
CA HIS A 281 -2.73 -21.22 -13.61
C HIS A 281 -1.38 -21.62 -13.00
N GLU A 282 -0.67 -20.68 -12.38
CA GLU A 282 0.63 -20.93 -11.77
C GLU A 282 0.54 -21.75 -10.46
N ASN A 283 -0.03 -22.97 -10.55
CA ASN A 283 -0.27 -23.92 -9.48
C ASN A 283 -1.04 -23.34 -8.28
N TRP A 284 -2.10 -22.60 -8.55
CA TRP A 284 -3.00 -22.04 -7.54
C TRP A 284 -4.43 -21.87 -8.09
N ASP A 285 -5.41 -21.74 -7.20
CA ASP A 285 -6.80 -21.43 -7.56
C ASP A 285 -7.08 -19.93 -7.32
N PRO A 286 -7.22 -19.10 -8.37
CA PRO A 286 -7.50 -17.66 -8.22
C PRO A 286 -8.92 -17.37 -7.74
N TYR A 287 -9.77 -18.40 -7.62
CA TYR A 287 -11.12 -18.30 -7.07
C TYR A 287 -11.21 -18.72 -5.60
N GLU A 288 -10.10 -19.15 -5.00
CA GLU A 288 -10.04 -19.50 -3.59
C GLU A 288 -10.24 -18.25 -2.72
N GLY A 289 -11.08 -18.36 -1.68
CA GLY A 289 -11.27 -17.28 -0.72
C GLY A 289 -12.03 -16.05 -1.23
N ILE A 290 -12.72 -16.11 -2.38
CA ILE A 290 -13.51 -14.98 -2.90
C ILE A 290 -14.46 -14.42 -1.82
N PRO A 291 -14.45 -13.10 -1.58
CA PRO A 291 -15.32 -12.49 -0.58
C PRO A 291 -16.80 -12.75 -0.85
N PRO A 292 -17.63 -13.07 0.17
CA PRO A 292 -19.04 -13.38 -0.03
C PRO A 292 -19.84 -12.28 -0.74
N HIS A 293 -19.47 -11.01 -0.55
CA HIS A 293 -20.15 -9.89 -1.20
C HIS A 293 -19.83 -9.74 -2.69
N PHE A 294 -18.87 -10.47 -3.24
CA PHE A 294 -18.66 -10.60 -4.69
C PHE A 294 -19.61 -11.64 -5.32
N ILE A 295 -20.31 -12.43 -4.50
CA ILE A 295 -21.20 -13.51 -4.95
C ILE A 295 -22.65 -13.09 -4.71
N HIS A 296 -23.29 -12.55 -5.75
CA HIS A 296 -24.61 -11.91 -5.63
C HIS A 296 -25.79 -12.90 -5.71
N ARG A 297 -25.58 -14.10 -6.27
CA ARG A 297 -26.62 -15.16 -6.45
C ARG A 297 -27.89 -14.67 -7.15
N ASP A 298 -27.75 -13.68 -8.02
CA ASP A 298 -28.83 -13.03 -8.77
C ASP A 298 -28.93 -13.54 -10.22
N ARG A 299 -28.18 -14.59 -10.56
CA ARG A 299 -28.16 -15.26 -11.86
C ARG A 299 -28.01 -16.76 -11.68
N GLU A 300 -28.75 -17.52 -12.49
CA GLU A 300 -28.52 -18.96 -12.66
C GLU A 300 -27.29 -19.18 -13.55
N GLU A 301 -26.30 -19.86 -13.00
CA GLU A 301 -25.08 -20.26 -13.70
C GLU A 301 -25.27 -21.66 -14.28
N SER A 302 -24.75 -21.89 -15.48
CA SER A 302 -24.84 -23.20 -16.16
C SER A 302 -23.44 -23.78 -16.34
N GLU A 303 -23.29 -25.09 -16.06
CA GLU A 303 -22.03 -25.80 -16.31
C GLU A 303 -21.60 -25.75 -17.78
N SER A 304 -22.56 -25.65 -18.72
CA SER A 304 -22.28 -25.48 -20.15
C SER A 304 -21.45 -24.23 -20.48
N GLU A 305 -21.44 -23.22 -19.59
CA GLU A 305 -20.64 -22.00 -19.74
C GLU A 305 -19.16 -22.23 -19.40
N LEU A 306 -18.85 -23.32 -18.70
CA LEU A 306 -17.48 -23.71 -18.35
C LEU A 306 -16.87 -24.66 -19.38
N GLU A 307 -17.68 -25.31 -20.21
CA GLU A 307 -17.23 -26.27 -21.22
C GLU A 307 -16.30 -25.61 -22.25
N VAL A 308 -15.22 -26.32 -22.61
CA VAL A 308 -14.26 -25.90 -23.64
C VAL A 308 -14.93 -25.98 -25.00
N THR A 309 -15.03 -24.86 -25.70
CA THR A 309 -15.43 -24.88 -27.12
C THR A 309 -14.23 -25.36 -27.93
N SER A 310 -14.21 -26.65 -28.25
CA SER A 310 -13.27 -27.21 -29.22
C SER A 310 -13.58 -26.63 -30.60
N PHE A 311 -12.70 -25.75 -31.08
CA PHE A 311 -12.65 -25.31 -32.48
C PHE A 311 -11.49 -25.99 -33.21
#